data_AF-A0A4R4EQA5-F1
#
_entry.id   AF-A0A4R4EQA5-F1
#
_cell.length_a   1.000
_cell.length_b   1.000
_cell.length_c   1.000
_cell.angle_alpha   90.00
_cell.angle_beta   90.00
_cell.angle_gamma   90.00
#
_symmetry.space_group_name_H-M   'P 1'
#
loop_
_entity.id
_entity.type
_entity.pdbx_description
1 polymer ?
#
loop_
_entity_poly.entity_id
_entity_poly.type
_entity_poly.pdbx_seq_one_letter_code
_entity_poly.pdbx_strand_id
1 'polypeptide(L)'
;MTPSVAAPAATSPRASAKPDSSRSSANAAPDKTGVLRVELGDVGIQTEPCTLSEISPTVSQCTEETHLLFTHGGAEHSLLFTSIFLDSAATLYRGPLDDAYKQNGHSFIVTDVDGDGHEDLIVWTGREGAYGGPSYDVLLFDPSDRQFYGAPAFSELTVGANGLFSVEGGFLKLSSSDGCCTRVFDTYAIEQREPVLVERVTEERDEKTAKLNTRTERLVDGKMQEVK
;
A
#
# COMPACT_ATOMS: atom_id res chain seq x y z
N MET A 1 -3.01 -55.90 -29.25
CA MET A 1 -2.87 -54.44 -29.47
C MET A 1 -3.60 -53.73 -28.36
N THR A 2 -2.85 -53.20 -27.39
CA THR A 2 -3.32 -52.34 -26.29
C THR A 2 -2.11 -51.49 -25.89
N PRO A 3 -2.19 -50.14 -25.93
CA PRO A 3 -1.04 -49.31 -25.60
C PRO A 3 -0.92 -49.16 -24.08
N SER A 4 0.30 -49.28 -23.57
CA SER A 4 0.66 -48.91 -22.20
C SER A 4 0.81 -47.39 -22.15
N VAL A 5 -0.06 -46.73 -21.40
CA VAL A 5 0.00 -45.28 -21.15
C VAL A 5 0.96 -45.04 -19.99
N ALA A 6 2.06 -44.34 -20.26
CA ALA A 6 2.99 -43.86 -19.26
C ALA A 6 2.33 -42.76 -18.40
N ALA A 7 2.44 -42.89 -17.09
CA ALA A 7 2.02 -41.86 -16.13
C ALA A 7 2.97 -40.64 -16.21
N PRO A 8 2.46 -39.40 -16.06
CA PRO A 8 3.33 -38.23 -16.03
C PRO A 8 4.05 -38.15 -14.68
N ALA A 9 5.33 -37.78 -14.75
CA ALA A 9 6.20 -37.56 -13.61
C ALA A 9 5.66 -36.44 -12.72
N ALA A 10 5.56 -36.71 -11.42
CA ALA A 10 5.22 -35.72 -10.40
C ALA A 10 6.31 -34.65 -10.33
N THR A 11 5.93 -33.41 -10.62
CA THR A 11 6.77 -32.23 -10.48
C THR A 11 7.14 -32.03 -9.02
N SER A 12 8.43 -31.86 -8.76
CA SER A 12 9.03 -31.61 -7.45
C SER A 12 8.42 -30.38 -6.75
N PRO A 13 8.29 -30.34 -5.41
CA PRO A 13 7.76 -29.18 -4.71
C PRO A 13 8.70 -27.98 -4.90
N ARG A 14 8.15 -26.87 -5.37
CA ARG A 14 8.79 -25.55 -5.39
C ARG A 14 9.11 -25.18 -3.94
N ALA A 15 10.39 -24.95 -3.65
CA ALA A 15 10.84 -24.51 -2.35
C ALA A 15 10.11 -23.21 -1.97
N SER A 16 9.41 -23.23 -0.85
CA SER A 16 8.86 -22.04 -0.21
C SER A 16 10.02 -21.17 0.24
N ALA A 17 10.31 -20.10 -0.50
CA ALA A 17 11.15 -19.03 0.01
C ALA A 17 10.45 -18.43 1.23
N LYS A 18 11.14 -18.39 2.37
CA LYS A 18 10.69 -17.60 3.51
C LYS A 18 10.77 -16.12 3.09
N PRO A 19 9.76 -15.28 3.37
CA PRO A 19 9.87 -13.86 3.12
C PRO A 19 10.98 -13.31 4.01
N ASP A 20 11.94 -12.62 3.40
CA ASP A 20 13.02 -11.97 4.13
C ASP A 20 12.41 -10.87 5.01
N SER A 21 12.62 -10.98 6.33
CA SER A 21 11.86 -10.24 7.34
C SER A 21 12.50 -8.91 7.73
N SER A 22 13.45 -8.39 6.94
CA SER A 22 14.21 -7.20 7.30
C SER A 22 13.41 -5.94 6.97
N ARG A 23 12.78 -5.37 8.00
CA ARG A 23 12.28 -3.99 7.95
C ARG A 23 13.45 -3.03 7.98
N SER A 24 13.37 -1.96 7.21
CA SER A 24 14.38 -0.92 7.19
C SER A 24 13.72 0.42 6.86
N SER A 25 14.28 1.50 7.40
CA SER A 25 13.83 2.84 7.10
C SER A 25 14.99 3.83 7.09
N ALA A 26 14.79 4.92 6.37
CA ALA A 26 15.71 6.05 6.32
C ALA A 26 14.92 7.35 6.26
N ASN A 27 15.49 8.39 6.88
CA ASN A 27 14.91 9.72 6.98
C ASN A 27 15.80 10.72 6.28
N ALA A 28 15.19 11.65 5.55
CA ALA A 28 15.86 12.76 4.90
C ALA A 28 14.93 13.98 4.85
N ALA A 29 15.50 15.17 4.95
CA ALA A 29 14.77 16.41 4.71
C ALA A 29 15.06 16.90 3.28
N PRO A 30 14.09 17.52 2.60
CA PRO A 30 14.37 18.21 1.36
C PRO A 30 15.31 19.39 1.61
N ASP A 31 16.16 19.69 0.63
CA ASP A 31 17.03 20.87 0.66
C ASP A 31 16.24 22.16 0.34
N LYS A 32 16.95 23.30 0.33
CA LYS A 32 16.35 24.62 0.08
C LYS A 32 15.76 24.78 -1.32
N THR A 33 16.08 23.88 -2.25
CA THR A 33 15.56 23.85 -3.61
C THR A 33 14.38 22.89 -3.75
N GLY A 34 13.94 22.27 -2.66
CA GLY A 34 12.85 21.30 -2.65
C GLY A 34 13.28 19.89 -3.02
N VAL A 35 14.59 19.65 -3.21
CA VAL A 35 15.06 18.30 -3.56
C VAL A 35 15.28 17.48 -2.30
N LEU A 36 14.57 16.36 -2.21
CA LEU A 36 14.82 15.30 -1.23
C LEU A 36 15.69 14.22 -1.86
N ARG A 37 16.64 13.68 -1.09
CA ARG A 37 17.44 12.50 -1.45
C ARG A 37 17.53 11.56 -0.26
N VAL A 38 17.18 10.30 -0.46
CA VAL A 38 17.30 9.25 0.55
C VAL A 38 17.63 7.93 -0.11
N GLU A 39 18.49 7.15 0.53
CA GLU A 39 18.90 5.83 0.07
C GLU A 39 18.72 4.80 1.19
N LEU A 40 18.36 3.58 0.81
CA LEU A 40 18.16 2.44 1.69
C LEU A 40 18.57 1.15 0.97
N GLY A 41 19.88 0.84 1.03
CA GLY A 41 20.44 -0.28 0.29
C GLY A 41 20.46 -0.01 -1.22
N ASP A 42 19.82 -0.84 -2.01
CA ASP A 42 19.64 -0.69 -3.46
C ASP A 42 18.42 0.16 -3.85
N VAL A 43 17.68 0.67 -2.86
CA VAL A 43 16.56 1.59 -3.06
C VAL A 43 17.03 3.02 -2.90
N GLY A 44 16.70 3.89 -3.86
CA GLY A 44 16.99 5.32 -3.82
C GLY A 44 15.79 6.14 -4.23
N ILE A 45 15.57 7.26 -3.53
CA ILE A 45 14.53 8.23 -3.86
C ILE A 45 15.20 9.59 -4.02
N GLN A 46 14.97 10.24 -5.16
CA GLN A 46 15.31 11.63 -5.37
C GLN A 46 14.15 12.37 -6.04
N THR A 47 13.69 13.47 -5.44
CA THR A 47 12.71 14.35 -6.11
C THR A 47 13.43 15.32 -7.04
N GLU A 48 12.76 15.80 -8.07
CA GLU A 48 13.19 17.03 -8.75
C GLU A 48 12.93 18.26 -7.88
N PRO A 49 13.59 19.41 -8.17
CA PRO A 49 13.31 20.65 -7.47
C PRO A 49 11.82 21.00 -7.55
N CYS A 50 11.24 21.39 -6.42
CA CYS A 50 9.87 21.88 -6.39
C CYS A 50 9.59 22.82 -5.24
N THR A 51 8.48 23.52 -5.36
CA THR A 51 7.97 24.46 -4.37
C THR A 51 7.37 23.71 -3.20
N LEU A 52 7.99 23.86 -2.03
CA LEU A 52 7.52 23.24 -0.80
C LEU A 52 6.55 24.15 -0.05
N SER A 53 5.40 23.59 0.32
CA SER A 53 4.48 24.15 1.30
C SER A 53 4.62 23.42 2.63
N GLU A 54 4.87 24.13 3.73
CA GLU A 54 4.93 23.52 5.06
C GLU A 54 3.53 23.12 5.53
N ILE A 55 3.34 21.84 5.83
CA ILE A 55 2.10 21.30 6.38
C ILE A 55 2.21 21.14 7.90
N SER A 56 3.38 20.73 8.37
CA SER A 56 3.74 20.57 9.78
C SER A 56 5.27 20.71 9.93
N PRO A 57 5.81 20.71 11.17
CA PRO A 57 7.25 20.84 11.38
C PRO A 57 8.11 19.80 10.67
N THR A 58 7.57 18.62 10.36
CA THR A 58 8.32 17.54 9.66
C THR A 58 7.79 17.28 8.26
N VAL A 59 6.55 17.68 7.97
CA VAL A 59 5.85 17.39 6.71
C VAL A 59 5.79 18.63 5.83
N SER A 60 6.34 18.52 4.63
CA SER A 60 6.18 19.49 3.55
C SER A 60 5.43 18.84 2.38
N GLN A 61 4.76 19.64 1.56
CA GLN A 61 4.11 19.20 0.35
C GLN A 61 4.79 19.86 -0.85
N CYS A 62 5.19 19.05 -1.81
CA CYS A 62 5.50 19.48 -3.17
C CYS A 62 4.17 19.71 -3.90
N THR A 63 3.85 20.98 -4.21
CA THR A 63 2.50 21.37 -4.70
C THR A 63 2.36 21.45 -6.21
N GLU A 64 3.43 21.12 -6.93
CA GLU A 64 3.47 21.15 -8.40
C GLU A 64 3.87 19.79 -8.94
N GLU A 65 3.58 19.57 -10.22
CA GLU A 65 3.98 18.37 -10.92
C GLU A 65 5.51 18.22 -10.86
N THR A 66 5.99 17.07 -10.40
CA THR A 66 7.41 16.80 -10.19
C THR A 66 7.74 15.38 -10.57
N HIS A 67 8.95 15.17 -11.12
CA HIS A 67 9.47 13.83 -11.30
C HIS A 67 10.09 13.32 -9.99
N LEU A 68 9.74 12.09 -9.66
CA LEU A 68 10.42 11.25 -8.70
C LEU A 68 11.37 10.32 -9.45
N LEU A 69 12.66 10.43 -9.12
CA LEU A 69 13.66 9.47 -9.53
C LEU A 69 13.71 8.35 -8.49
N PHE A 70 13.24 7.17 -8.88
CA PHE A 70 13.22 5.98 -8.06
C PHE A 70 14.27 4.99 -8.56
N THR A 71 15.27 4.71 -7.72
CA THR A 71 16.24 3.64 -7.98
C THR A 71 15.78 2.39 -7.26
N HIS A 72 15.67 1.28 -7.99
CA HIS A 72 15.27 -0.02 -7.45
C HIS A 72 15.86 -1.15 -8.29
N GLY A 73 16.41 -2.19 -7.63
CA GLY A 73 16.95 -3.36 -8.33
C GLY A 73 18.08 -3.03 -9.34
N GLY A 74 18.81 -1.94 -9.10
CA GLY A 74 19.87 -1.44 -9.99
C GLY A 74 19.38 -0.73 -11.25
N ALA A 75 18.08 -0.45 -11.36
CA ALA A 75 17.49 0.37 -12.42
C ALA A 75 16.99 1.71 -11.85
N GLU A 76 16.88 2.70 -12.72
CA GLU A 76 16.37 4.03 -12.39
C GLU A 76 15.06 4.26 -13.16
N HIS A 77 14.04 4.72 -12.44
CA HIS A 77 12.69 4.97 -12.94
C HIS A 77 12.33 6.43 -12.69
N SER A 78 11.88 7.11 -13.74
CA SER A 78 11.36 8.48 -13.62
C SER A 78 9.83 8.42 -13.60
N LEU A 79 9.24 8.81 -12.48
CA LEU A 79 7.81 8.70 -12.21
C LEU A 79 7.25 10.10 -12.00
N LEU A 80 6.11 10.41 -12.62
CA LEU A 80 5.51 11.74 -12.57
C LEU A 80 4.39 11.77 -11.53
N PHE A 81 4.43 12.74 -10.63
CA PHE A 81 3.39 12.94 -9.62
C PHE A 81 2.92 14.39 -9.63
N THR A 82 1.62 14.60 -9.38
CA THR A 82 1.03 15.94 -9.29
C THR A 82 1.24 16.59 -7.93
N SER A 83 1.48 15.78 -6.90
CA SER A 83 1.88 16.22 -5.57
C SER A 83 2.59 15.08 -4.83
N ILE A 84 3.54 15.44 -3.97
CA ILE A 84 4.22 14.51 -3.07
C ILE A 84 4.33 15.15 -1.69
N PHE A 85 3.93 14.41 -0.66
CA PHE A 85 4.15 14.79 0.73
C PHE A 85 5.48 14.18 1.21
N LEU A 86 6.30 15.01 1.83
CA LEU A 86 7.65 14.69 2.29
C LEU A 86 7.71 14.89 3.81
N ASP A 87 7.72 13.79 4.55
CA ASP A 87 7.95 13.73 5.98
C ASP A 87 9.43 13.43 6.27
N SER A 88 10.11 14.44 6.80
CA SER A 88 11.52 14.33 7.20
C SER A 88 11.76 13.44 8.41
N ALA A 89 10.72 13.08 9.18
CA ALA A 89 10.80 12.16 10.30
C ALA A 89 10.42 10.72 9.94
N ALA A 90 9.79 10.51 8.77
CA ALA A 90 9.37 9.20 8.25
C ALA A 90 9.40 9.21 6.71
N THR A 91 10.61 9.19 6.15
CA THR A 91 10.76 9.43 4.70
C THR A 91 10.57 8.18 3.87
N LEU A 92 11.47 7.19 4.02
CA LEU A 92 11.50 5.97 3.23
C LEU A 92 11.41 4.75 4.14
N TYR A 93 10.46 3.86 3.85
CA TYR A 93 10.33 2.55 4.46
C TYR A 93 10.49 1.45 3.41
N ARG A 94 11.12 0.34 3.80
CA ARG A 94 11.14 -0.90 3.03
C ARG A 94 10.85 -2.08 3.94
N GLY A 95 9.91 -2.93 3.53
CA GLY A 95 9.53 -4.13 4.26
C GLY A 95 8.03 -4.39 4.25
N PRO A 96 7.56 -5.43 4.96
CA PRO A 96 6.15 -5.83 4.93
C PRO A 96 5.23 -4.80 5.58
N LEU A 97 4.02 -4.67 5.02
CA LEU A 97 2.92 -3.86 5.58
C LEU A 97 2.07 -4.66 6.56
N ASP A 98 2.63 -5.20 7.63
CA ASP A 98 1.83 -5.92 8.63
C ASP A 98 1.32 -5.00 9.76
N ASP A 99 0.64 -5.58 10.76
CA ASP A 99 0.11 -4.83 11.91
C ASP A 99 1.16 -3.97 12.65
N ALA A 100 2.44 -4.36 12.58
CA ALA A 100 3.53 -3.58 13.17
C ALA A 100 3.82 -2.30 12.38
N TYR A 101 3.54 -2.26 11.08
CA TYR A 101 3.69 -1.08 10.25
C TYR A 101 2.51 -0.11 10.38
N LYS A 102 1.29 -0.61 10.62
CA LYS A 102 0.00 0.09 10.53
C LYS A 102 -0.12 1.46 11.22
N GLN A 103 0.76 1.77 12.19
CA GLN A 103 0.78 3.06 12.89
C GLN A 103 1.75 4.09 12.29
N ASN A 104 2.53 3.73 11.27
CA ASN A 104 3.55 4.57 10.69
C ASN A 104 3.14 4.99 9.27
N GLY A 105 2.98 6.30 9.05
CA GLY A 105 2.96 6.87 7.71
C GLY A 105 4.39 7.17 7.28
N HIS A 106 4.79 6.74 6.09
CA HIS A 106 6.01 7.20 5.43
C HIS A 106 5.66 7.93 4.14
N SER A 107 6.57 8.76 3.65
CA SER A 107 6.41 9.45 2.36
C SER A 107 6.52 8.46 1.19
N PHE A 108 7.44 7.52 1.31
CA PHE A 108 7.73 6.48 0.32
C PHE A 108 7.83 5.13 1.01
N ILE A 109 7.20 4.13 0.42
CA ILE A 109 7.11 2.78 0.98
C ILE A 109 7.40 1.80 -0.15
N VAL A 110 8.38 0.92 0.08
CA VAL A 110 8.76 -0.15 -0.86
C VAL A 110 8.39 -1.49 -0.24
N THR A 111 7.47 -2.21 -0.88
CA THR A 111 6.88 -3.45 -0.35
C THR A 111 6.22 -4.22 -1.48
N ASP A 112 6.22 -5.54 -1.41
CA ASP A 112 5.36 -6.39 -2.24
C ASP A 112 3.91 -6.28 -1.74
N VAL A 113 3.06 -5.56 -2.47
CA VAL A 113 1.65 -5.32 -2.08
C VAL A 113 0.69 -6.31 -2.72
N ASP A 114 1.00 -6.79 -3.93
CA ASP A 114 0.12 -7.69 -4.67
C ASP A 114 0.49 -9.18 -4.55
N GLY A 115 1.59 -9.48 -3.86
CA GLY A 115 2.04 -10.82 -3.52
C GLY A 115 2.74 -11.55 -4.67
N ASP A 116 3.21 -10.85 -5.70
CA ASP A 116 3.90 -11.45 -6.85
C ASP A 116 5.38 -11.79 -6.57
N GLY A 117 5.91 -11.36 -5.43
CA GLY A 117 7.30 -11.55 -5.01
C GLY A 117 8.27 -10.45 -5.46
N HIS A 118 7.77 -9.38 -6.07
CA HIS A 118 8.51 -8.18 -6.44
C HIS A 118 8.06 -7.00 -5.57
N GLU A 119 8.97 -6.06 -5.31
CA GLU A 119 8.62 -4.91 -4.49
C GLU A 119 7.97 -3.82 -5.34
N ASP A 120 6.85 -3.32 -4.85
CA ASP A 120 6.07 -2.22 -5.39
C ASP A 120 6.44 -0.90 -4.70
N LEU A 121 5.94 0.22 -5.23
CA LEU A 121 6.16 1.55 -4.67
C LEU A 121 4.82 2.18 -4.28
N ILE A 122 4.73 2.67 -3.05
CA ILE A 122 3.61 3.47 -2.55
C ILE A 122 4.13 4.85 -2.16
N VAL A 123 3.48 5.90 -2.65
CA VAL A 123 3.88 7.30 -2.48
C VAL A 123 2.77 8.09 -1.82
N TRP A 124 3.10 8.87 -0.79
CA TRP A 124 2.14 9.77 -0.14
C TRP A 124 1.87 10.98 -1.06
N THR A 125 0.72 10.99 -1.72
CA THR A 125 0.36 11.97 -2.75
C THR A 125 -0.79 12.89 -2.35
N GLY A 126 -1.59 12.51 -1.35
CA GLY A 126 -2.80 13.24 -1.00
C GLY A 126 -3.15 13.25 0.47
N ARG A 127 -4.30 13.86 0.79
CA ARG A 127 -4.86 13.91 2.14
C ARG A 127 -6.33 13.52 2.17
N GLU A 128 -6.71 12.61 1.29
CA GLU A 128 -8.09 12.12 1.14
C GLU A 128 -8.41 10.97 2.10
N GLY A 129 -7.48 10.57 2.97
CA GLY A 129 -7.75 9.65 4.08
C GLY A 129 -8.71 10.26 5.11
N ALA A 130 -9.20 9.43 6.04
CA ALA A 130 -10.15 9.85 7.07
C ALA A 130 -9.62 11.06 7.87
N TYR A 131 -10.48 12.06 8.07
CA TYR A 131 -10.15 13.33 8.77
C TYR A 131 -8.97 14.10 8.18
N GLY A 132 -8.72 13.97 6.87
CA GLY A 132 -7.59 14.63 6.22
C GLY A 132 -6.26 13.93 6.49
N GLY A 133 -6.32 12.64 6.82
CA GLY A 133 -5.17 11.72 6.91
C GLY A 133 -4.57 11.42 5.53
N PRO A 134 -3.42 10.73 5.47
CA PRO A 134 -2.71 10.49 4.23
C PRO A 134 -3.50 9.55 3.30
N SER A 135 -3.41 9.84 2.01
CA SER A 135 -3.81 8.97 0.89
C SER A 135 -2.63 8.81 -0.05
N TYR A 136 -2.60 7.70 -0.78
CA TYR A 136 -1.41 7.26 -1.48
C TYR A 136 -1.70 6.84 -2.92
N ASP A 137 -0.74 7.13 -3.79
CA ASP A 137 -0.64 6.50 -5.10
C ASP A 137 0.16 5.20 -4.94
N VAL A 138 -0.40 4.10 -5.44
CA VAL A 138 0.24 2.79 -5.48
C VAL A 138 0.69 2.50 -6.91
N LEU A 139 1.95 2.09 -7.07
CA LEU A 139 2.53 1.68 -8.33
C LEU A 139 3.04 0.25 -8.21
N LEU A 140 2.51 -0.65 -9.03
CA LEU A 140 2.94 -2.04 -9.06
C LEU A 140 4.10 -2.23 -10.04
N PHE A 141 5.08 -3.04 -9.66
CA PHE A 141 6.17 -3.44 -10.53
C PHE A 141 5.74 -4.56 -11.47
N ASP A 142 5.87 -4.37 -12.79
CA ASP A 142 5.69 -5.44 -13.77
C ASP A 142 7.06 -6.09 -14.07
N PRO A 143 7.29 -7.35 -13.67
CA PRO A 143 8.57 -8.01 -13.93
C PRO A 143 8.82 -8.36 -15.40
N SER A 144 7.79 -8.32 -16.26
CA SER A 144 7.91 -8.67 -17.68
C SER A 144 8.64 -7.61 -18.50
N ASP A 145 8.43 -6.32 -18.18
CA ASP A 145 9.11 -5.19 -18.82
C ASP A 145 9.93 -4.33 -17.85
N ARG A 146 9.89 -4.68 -16.56
CA ARG A 146 10.64 -4.05 -15.47
C ARG A 146 10.26 -2.58 -15.31
N GLN A 147 8.97 -2.27 -15.35
CA GLN A 147 8.44 -0.92 -15.14
C GLN A 147 7.46 -0.86 -13.97
N PHE A 148 7.23 0.35 -13.47
CA PHE A 148 6.21 0.63 -12.46
C PHE A 148 4.98 1.23 -13.13
N TYR A 149 3.81 0.67 -12.82
CA TYR A 149 2.53 1.13 -13.34
C TYR A 149 1.61 1.54 -12.21
N GLY A 150 0.96 2.70 -12.36
CA GLY A 150 -0.07 3.12 -11.41
C GLY A 150 -1.17 2.08 -11.32
N ALA A 151 -1.61 1.81 -10.09
CA ALA A 151 -2.64 0.82 -9.76
C ALA A 151 -3.81 1.50 -9.03
N PRO A 152 -4.70 2.19 -9.77
CA PRO A 152 -5.71 3.06 -9.17
C PRO A 152 -6.63 2.36 -8.18
N ALA A 153 -6.93 1.08 -8.37
CA ALA A 153 -7.77 0.34 -7.44
C ALA A 153 -7.13 0.15 -6.05
N PHE A 154 -5.80 0.02 -5.97
CA PHE A 154 -5.10 0.01 -4.68
C PHE A 154 -5.03 1.42 -4.08
N SER A 155 -4.75 2.45 -4.90
CA SER A 155 -4.73 3.84 -4.45
C SER A 155 -6.08 4.25 -3.83
N GLU A 156 -7.19 3.87 -4.46
CA GLU A 156 -8.55 4.17 -4.01
C GLU A 156 -8.86 3.58 -2.63
N LEU A 157 -8.23 2.46 -2.25
CA LEU A 157 -8.40 1.89 -0.90
C LEU A 157 -7.92 2.84 0.20
N THR A 158 -7.05 3.80 -0.11
CA THR A 158 -6.52 4.75 0.87
C THR A 158 -7.46 5.94 1.09
N VAL A 159 -8.40 6.18 0.18
CA VAL A 159 -9.38 7.27 0.25
C VAL A 159 -10.40 6.96 1.33
N GLY A 160 -10.57 7.86 2.30
CA GLY A 160 -11.46 7.69 3.44
C GLY A 160 -11.03 6.62 4.46
N ALA A 161 -9.89 5.97 4.26
CA ALA A 161 -9.34 5.01 5.21
C ALA A 161 -8.68 5.72 6.40
N ASN A 162 -8.68 5.07 7.56
CA ASN A 162 -8.01 5.59 8.77
C ASN A 162 -6.47 5.51 8.70
N GLY A 163 -5.93 4.92 7.64
CA GLY A 163 -4.51 4.73 7.39
C GLY A 163 -4.29 3.78 6.21
N LEU A 164 -3.03 3.55 5.83
CA LEU A 164 -2.68 2.57 4.81
C LEU A 164 -3.14 1.16 5.22
N PHE A 165 -3.55 0.37 4.24
CA PHE A 165 -3.92 -1.03 4.46
C PHE A 165 -2.73 -1.86 4.95
N SER A 166 -3.01 -2.95 5.68
CA SER A 166 -2.04 -4.00 5.98
C SER A 166 -2.16 -5.17 5.00
N VAL A 167 -1.07 -5.87 4.75
CA VAL A 167 -1.00 -7.11 3.97
C VAL A 167 -0.84 -8.28 4.95
N GLU A 168 -1.89 -9.08 5.10
CA GLU A 168 -1.95 -10.18 6.07
C GLU A 168 -2.46 -11.46 5.41
N GLY A 169 -1.60 -12.47 5.30
CA GLY A 169 -1.98 -13.78 4.76
C GLY A 169 -2.48 -13.73 3.31
N GLY A 170 -2.00 -12.77 2.51
CA GLY A 170 -2.42 -12.55 1.13
C GLY A 170 -3.70 -11.71 0.98
N PHE A 171 -4.17 -11.11 2.07
CA PHE A 171 -5.31 -10.18 2.06
C PHE A 171 -4.85 -8.77 2.41
N LEU A 172 -5.48 -7.78 1.79
CA LEU A 172 -5.39 -6.40 2.24
C LEU A 172 -6.44 -6.15 3.31
N LYS A 173 -6.06 -5.53 4.42
CA LYS A 173 -6.98 -5.15 5.49
C LYS A 173 -6.89 -3.67 5.78
N LEU A 174 -8.03 -3.02 5.84
CA LEU A 174 -8.12 -1.60 6.19
C LEU A 174 -9.31 -1.35 7.08
N SER A 175 -9.24 -0.22 7.78
CA SER A 175 -10.34 0.28 8.59
C SER A 175 -10.70 1.69 8.16
N SER A 176 -11.98 2.00 8.12
CA SER A 176 -12.51 3.35 7.99
C SER A 176 -13.51 3.63 9.11
N SER A 177 -13.79 4.90 9.37
CA SER A 177 -14.77 5.29 10.38
C SER A 177 -15.46 6.61 10.03
N ASP A 178 -16.65 6.81 10.61
CA ASP A 178 -17.40 8.08 10.51
C ASP A 178 -16.98 9.11 11.57
N GLY A 179 -16.16 8.69 12.55
CA GLY A 179 -15.50 9.58 13.51
C GLY A 179 -16.21 9.63 14.84
N CYS A 180 -17.26 8.82 14.99
CA CYS A 180 -17.83 8.51 16.27
C CYS A 180 -17.99 7.01 16.43
N CYS A 181 -19.02 6.50 15.78
CA CYS A 181 -19.79 5.40 16.30
C CYS A 181 -19.79 4.24 15.33
N THR A 182 -19.47 4.50 14.05
CA THR A 182 -19.35 3.51 13.00
C THR A 182 -17.89 3.26 12.67
N ARG A 183 -17.50 1.99 12.74
CA ARG A 183 -16.21 1.50 12.25
C ARG A 183 -16.48 0.42 11.21
N VAL A 184 -15.74 0.49 10.11
CA VAL A 184 -15.80 -0.49 9.04
C VAL A 184 -14.43 -1.12 8.92
N PHE A 185 -14.38 -2.44 8.89
CA PHE A 185 -13.19 -3.23 8.64
C PHE A 185 -13.40 -4.01 7.35
N ASP A 186 -12.62 -3.69 6.34
CA ASP A 186 -12.68 -4.36 5.05
C ASP A 186 -11.50 -5.29 4.87
N THR A 187 -11.77 -6.45 4.28
CA THR A 187 -10.78 -7.41 3.81
C THR A 187 -10.93 -7.59 2.32
N TYR A 188 -9.83 -7.37 1.58
CA TYR A 188 -9.75 -7.55 0.14
C TYR A 188 -8.85 -8.74 -0.17
N ALA A 189 -9.33 -9.62 -1.04
CA ALA A 189 -8.45 -10.57 -1.73
C ALA A 189 -7.76 -9.86 -2.90
N ILE A 190 -6.62 -10.39 -3.34
CA ILE A 190 -5.96 -9.92 -4.56
C ILE A 190 -6.26 -10.93 -5.66
N GLU A 191 -7.01 -10.50 -6.67
CA GLU A 191 -7.34 -11.32 -7.84
C GLU A 191 -6.83 -10.62 -9.09
N GLN A 192 -5.96 -11.28 -9.87
CA GLN A 192 -5.39 -10.71 -11.10
C GLN A 192 -4.72 -9.34 -10.88
N ARG A 193 -3.98 -9.19 -9.77
CA ARG A 193 -3.32 -7.94 -9.37
C ARG A 193 -4.29 -6.77 -9.16
N GLU A 194 -5.50 -7.07 -8.71
CA GLU A 194 -6.54 -6.09 -8.36
C GLU A 194 -7.17 -6.46 -7.00
N PRO A 195 -7.47 -5.48 -6.12
CA PRO A 195 -8.13 -5.75 -4.85
C PRO A 195 -9.62 -5.99 -5.05
N VAL A 196 -10.12 -7.11 -4.52
CA VAL A 196 -11.53 -7.51 -4.56
C VAL A 196 -12.06 -7.61 -3.13
N LEU A 197 -13.07 -6.82 -2.79
CA LEU A 197 -13.70 -6.85 -1.46
C LEU A 197 -14.34 -8.23 -1.23
N VAL A 198 -13.86 -8.95 -0.22
CA VAL A 198 -14.36 -10.30 0.11
C VAL A 198 -15.08 -10.36 1.45
N GLU A 199 -14.76 -9.45 2.37
CA GLU A 199 -15.43 -9.34 3.67
C GLU A 199 -15.49 -7.88 4.12
N ARG A 200 -16.63 -7.49 4.69
CA ARG A 200 -16.82 -6.21 5.38
C ARG A 200 -17.45 -6.48 6.74
N VAL A 201 -16.82 -5.98 7.79
CA VAL A 201 -17.37 -5.99 9.15
C VAL A 201 -17.67 -4.55 9.54
N THR A 202 -18.95 -4.24 9.72
CA THR A 202 -19.41 -2.94 10.22
C THR A 202 -19.77 -3.07 11.69
N GLU A 203 -19.13 -2.26 12.52
CA GLU A 203 -19.40 -2.09 13.93
C GLU A 203 -20.08 -0.73 14.15
N GLU A 204 -21.31 -0.75 14.63
CA GLU A 204 -22.08 0.45 14.98
C GLU A 204 -22.38 0.47 16.47
N ARG A 205 -21.96 1.55 17.13
CA ARG A 205 -22.28 1.78 18.54
C ARG A 205 -23.55 2.61 18.66
N ASP A 206 -24.58 2.03 19.26
CA ASP A 206 -25.82 2.74 19.58
C ASP A 206 -25.53 3.86 20.60
N GLU A 207 -25.84 5.10 20.21
CA GLU A 207 -25.52 6.29 21.01
C GLU A 207 -26.22 6.34 22.36
N LYS A 208 -27.41 5.74 22.48
CA LYS A 208 -28.27 5.83 23.68
C LYS A 208 -27.99 4.70 24.67
N THR A 209 -27.74 3.51 24.15
CA THR A 209 -27.61 2.28 24.92
C THR A 209 -26.17 1.83 25.07
N ALA A 210 -25.24 2.47 24.35
CA ALA A 210 -23.83 2.06 24.26
C ALA A 210 -23.62 0.63 23.74
N LYS A 211 -24.65 -0.01 23.18
CA LYS A 211 -24.59 -1.35 22.64
C LYS A 211 -23.86 -1.35 21.30
N LEU A 212 -22.93 -2.30 21.13
CA LEU A 212 -22.28 -2.56 19.85
C LEU A 212 -23.16 -3.50 19.02
N ASN A 213 -23.49 -3.08 17.81
CA ASN A 213 -24.11 -3.92 16.78
C ASN A 213 -23.05 -4.22 15.73
N THR A 214 -22.91 -5.49 15.38
CA THR A 214 -21.93 -5.94 14.38
C THR A 214 -22.68 -6.57 13.21
N ARG A 215 -22.36 -6.13 12.00
CA ARG A 215 -22.88 -6.66 10.73
C ARG A 215 -21.70 -7.18 9.92
N THR A 216 -21.76 -8.42 9.48
CA THR A 216 -20.72 -9.02 8.63
C THR A 216 -21.30 -9.28 7.25
N GLU A 217 -20.62 -8.81 6.22
CA GLU A 217 -20.95 -9.08 4.82
C GLU A 217 -19.80 -9.84 4.18
N ARG A 218 -20.12 -10.83 3.34
CA ARG A 218 -19.13 -11.59 2.55
C ARG A 218 -19.50 -11.65 1.09
N LEU A 219 -18.50 -11.75 0.23
CA LEU A 219 -18.69 -11.95 -1.20
C LEU A 219 -19.23 -13.36 -1.46
N VAL A 220 -20.48 -13.45 -1.90
CA VAL A 220 -21.16 -14.70 -2.27
C VAL A 220 -21.82 -14.50 -3.62
N ASP A 221 -21.48 -15.37 -4.58
CA ASP A 221 -21.97 -15.30 -5.96
C ASP A 221 -21.77 -13.92 -6.63
N GLY A 222 -20.60 -13.30 -6.38
CA GLY A 222 -20.22 -12.00 -6.94
C GLY A 222 -20.91 -10.79 -6.31
N LYS A 223 -21.60 -10.95 -5.17
CA LYS A 223 -22.23 -9.85 -4.44
C LYS A 223 -21.92 -9.93 -2.95
N MET A 224 -21.76 -8.77 -2.32
CA MET A 224 -21.68 -8.71 -0.86
C MET A 224 -23.04 -9.05 -0.27
N GLN A 225 -23.08 -10.05 0.59
CA GLN A 225 -24.28 -10.52 1.28
C GLN A 225 -24.03 -10.55 2.77
N GLU A 226 -25.00 -10.09 3.55
CA GLU A 226 -24.95 -10.20 5.01
C GLU A 226 -24.98 -11.68 5.43
N VAL A 227 -24.03 -12.06 6.28
CA VAL A 227 -23.91 -13.40 6.85
C VAL A 227 -24.09 -13.32 8.36
N LYS A 228 -24.74 -14.35 8.93
CA LYS A 228 -24.94 -14.50 10.37
C LYS A 228 -23.90 -15.41 11.00
#